data_AF-A0AAX2EZ30-F1
#
_entry.id   AF-A0AAX2EZ30-F1
#
_cell.length_a   1.000
_cell.length_b   1.000
_cell.length_c   1.000
_cell.angle_alpha   90.00
_cell.angle_beta   90.00
_cell.angle_gamma   90.00
#
_symmetry.space_group_name_H-M   'P 1'
#
loop_
_entity.id
_entity.type
_entity.pdbx_description
1 polymer ?
#
loop_
_entity_poly.entity_id
_entity_poly.type
_entity_poly.pdbx_seq_one_letter_code
_entity_poly.pdbx_strand_id
1 'polypeptide(L)'
;MTCLVASPTSLTPVSQADIARVMGAYCFIQLDNGDEAFYHHGHFVTCADAGSNEPSIVDIARQAARAGGMPLQMFELPLPVQSDEEWCWNDVAEKLARNAMTETVRASVVVTGCMTKQGRGIHFCSHPLLSGINSNLWIPIGDNEDWFAAVERVLIMNGLAENLTDLAPLRDCEEYTDWKATYNRKVII
;
A
#
# COMPACT_ATOMS: atom_id res chain seq x y z
N MET A 1 -47.23 8.71 4.71
CA MET A 1 -46.02 9.16 5.41
C MET A 1 -45.19 7.91 5.65
N THR A 2 -44.34 7.56 4.68
CA THR A 2 -43.63 6.27 4.65
C THR A 2 -42.18 6.57 4.97
N CYS A 3 -41.73 6.10 6.14
CA CYS A 3 -40.35 6.20 6.57
C CYS A 3 -39.50 5.29 5.68
N LEU A 4 -38.68 5.87 4.81
CA LEU A 4 -37.63 5.15 4.11
C LEU A 4 -36.55 4.80 5.14
N VAL A 5 -36.50 3.53 5.52
CA VAL A 5 -35.40 2.97 6.30
C VAL A 5 -34.16 3.04 5.39
N ALA A 6 -33.19 3.86 5.77
CA ALA A 6 -31.90 3.91 5.09
C ALA A 6 -31.28 2.50 5.15
N SER A 7 -30.93 1.95 3.98
CA SER A 7 -30.13 0.73 3.88
C SER A 7 -28.78 0.94 4.58
N PRO A 8 -28.20 -0.10 5.21
CA PRO A 8 -26.90 0.04 5.83
C PRO A 8 -25.89 0.45 4.76
N THR A 9 -25.17 1.52 5.06
CA THR A 9 -24.07 2.09 4.30
C THR A 9 -23.22 0.96 3.73
N SER A 10 -23.13 0.84 2.40
CA SER A 10 -22.17 -0.04 1.78
C SER A 10 -20.79 0.42 2.23
N LEU A 11 -20.19 -0.29 3.18
CA LEU A 11 -18.83 -0.02 3.61
C LEU A 11 -17.95 -0.01 2.37
N THR A 12 -17.10 1.01 2.24
CA THR A 12 -16.14 1.07 1.13
C THR A 12 -15.37 -0.25 1.04
N PRO A 13 -15.20 -0.81 -0.18
CA PRO A 13 -14.38 -2.00 -0.37
C PRO A 13 -12.98 -1.78 0.19
N VAL A 14 -12.45 -2.77 0.90
CA VAL A 14 -11.05 -2.77 1.34
C VAL A 14 -10.20 -3.10 0.11
N SER A 15 -9.24 -2.23 -0.21
CA SER A 15 -8.31 -2.49 -1.32
C SER A 15 -7.11 -3.31 -0.85
N GLN A 16 -6.42 -3.97 -1.78
CA GLN A 16 -5.15 -4.65 -1.48
C GLN A 16 -4.11 -3.68 -0.90
N ALA A 17 -4.14 -2.41 -1.31
CA ALA A 17 -3.26 -1.38 -0.77
C ALA A 17 -3.60 -1.06 0.71
N ASP A 18 -4.86 -1.18 1.12
CA ASP A 18 -5.26 -1.02 2.53
C ASP A 18 -4.76 -2.17 3.39
N ILE A 19 -4.86 -3.41 2.89
CA ILE A 19 -4.31 -4.59 3.55
C ILE A 19 -2.80 -4.47 3.70
N ALA A 20 -2.08 -4.21 2.59
CA ALA A 20 -0.63 -4.08 2.60
C ALA A 20 -0.14 -2.94 3.51
N ARG A 21 -0.90 -1.85 3.62
CA ARG A 21 -0.55 -0.74 4.52
C ARG A 21 -0.56 -1.16 5.99
N VAL A 22 -1.58 -1.94 6.40
CA VAL A 22 -1.75 -2.38 7.79
C VAL A 22 -0.82 -3.52 8.17
N MET A 23 -0.63 -4.44 7.24
CA MET A 23 0.23 -5.60 7.45
C MET A 23 1.72 -5.25 7.27
N GLY A 24 2.04 -4.19 6.53
CA GLY A 24 3.42 -3.88 6.16
C GLY A 24 4.00 -4.90 5.16
N ALA A 25 5.32 -4.85 5.00
CA ALA A 25 6.03 -5.72 4.04
C ALA A 25 6.02 -7.20 4.45
N TYR A 26 6.13 -7.47 5.76
CA TYR A 26 6.12 -8.81 6.33
C TYR A 26 5.16 -8.81 7.53
N CYS A 27 4.20 -9.71 7.54
CA CYS A 27 3.19 -9.78 8.60
C CYS A 27 2.96 -11.22 9.06
N PHE A 28 2.97 -11.41 10.36
CA PHE A 28 2.61 -12.64 11.03
C PHE A 28 1.35 -12.41 11.86
N ILE A 29 0.36 -13.28 11.69
CA ILE A 29 -0.87 -13.30 12.50
C ILE A 29 -0.90 -14.63 13.25
N GLN A 30 -1.16 -14.58 14.55
CA GLN A 30 -1.56 -15.73 15.35
C GLN A 30 -2.97 -15.50 15.88
N LEU A 31 -3.82 -16.51 15.75
CA LEU A 31 -5.17 -16.52 16.30
C LEU A 31 -5.18 -17.16 17.70
N ASP A 32 -6.18 -16.85 18.51
CA ASP A 32 -6.34 -17.39 19.88
C ASP A 32 -6.38 -18.93 19.94
N ASN A 33 -6.80 -19.60 18.87
CA ASN A 33 -6.79 -21.08 18.78
C ASN A 33 -5.40 -21.65 18.44
N GLY A 34 -4.40 -20.79 18.25
CA GLY A 34 -3.03 -21.13 17.89
C GLY A 34 -2.75 -21.14 16.39
N ASP A 35 -3.75 -20.96 15.53
CA ASP A 35 -3.54 -20.94 14.08
C ASP A 35 -2.71 -19.74 13.66
N GLU A 36 -1.80 -19.96 12.73
CA GLU A 36 -0.83 -18.95 12.30
C GLU A 36 -0.95 -18.69 10.80
N ALA A 37 -0.72 -17.44 10.40
CA ALA A 37 -0.57 -17.08 8.99
C ALA A 37 0.57 -16.09 8.78
N PHE A 38 1.24 -16.25 7.65
CA PHE A 38 2.31 -15.37 7.20
C PHE A 38 1.95 -14.73 5.87
N TYR A 39 2.16 -13.43 5.79
CA TYR A 39 1.88 -12.60 4.62
C TYR A 39 3.11 -11.78 4.22
N HIS A 40 3.22 -11.55 2.91
CA HIS A 40 4.22 -10.68 2.30
C HIS A 40 3.52 -9.60 1.46
N HIS A 41 3.71 -8.32 1.80
CA HIS A 41 3.04 -7.18 1.18
C HIS A 41 1.49 -7.34 1.14
N GLY A 42 0.92 -7.84 2.24
CA GLY A 42 -0.52 -8.12 2.33
C GLY A 42 -1.01 -9.32 1.50
N HIS A 43 -0.12 -10.07 0.84
CA HIS A 43 -0.48 -11.30 0.14
C HIS A 43 -0.21 -12.52 1.02
N PHE A 44 -1.17 -13.43 1.08
CA PHE A 44 -1.04 -14.69 1.80
C PHE A 44 0.11 -15.53 1.23
N VAL A 45 0.97 -16.05 2.11
CA VAL A 45 2.09 -16.94 1.74
C VAL A 45 1.83 -18.35 2.21
N THR A 46 1.57 -18.52 3.51
CA THR A 46 1.38 -19.84 4.13
C THR A 46 0.71 -19.70 5.50
N CYS A 47 0.22 -20.81 6.05
CA CYS A 47 -0.37 -20.91 7.38
C CYS A 47 0.10 -22.18 8.10
N ALA A 48 -0.11 -22.23 9.42
CA ALA A 48 0.00 -23.44 10.22
C ALA A 48 -1.28 -23.64 11.04
N ASP A 49 -1.86 -24.83 10.94
CA ASP A 49 -3.02 -25.26 11.73
C ASP A 49 -2.55 -25.91 13.06
N ALA A 50 -2.90 -25.27 14.17
CA ALA A 50 -2.54 -25.74 15.50
C ALA A 50 -3.26 -27.04 15.87
N GLY A 51 -4.49 -27.24 15.42
CA GLY A 51 -5.27 -28.47 15.62
C GLY A 51 -4.69 -29.69 14.89
N SER A 52 -3.97 -29.44 13.79
CA SER A 52 -3.27 -30.47 13.00
C SER A 52 -1.83 -30.73 13.45
N ASN A 53 -1.37 -30.08 14.54
CA ASN A 53 0.00 -30.19 15.08
C ASN A 53 1.07 -29.84 14.03
N GLU A 54 0.78 -28.87 13.16
CA GLU A 54 1.74 -28.32 12.24
C GLU A 54 2.80 -27.48 12.99
N PRO A 55 4.07 -27.48 12.55
CA PRO A 55 5.09 -26.66 13.18
C PRO A 55 4.80 -25.17 12.98
N SER A 56 5.03 -24.38 14.03
CA SER A 56 4.90 -22.93 13.97
C SER A 56 5.77 -22.33 12.86
N ILE A 57 5.21 -21.37 12.14
CA ILE A 57 5.81 -20.67 11.00
C ILE A 57 6.41 -19.31 11.40
N VAL A 58 6.36 -18.93 12.68
CA VAL A 58 6.86 -17.63 13.17
C VAL A 58 8.34 -17.39 12.85
N ASP A 59 9.17 -18.43 12.95
CA ASP A 59 10.60 -18.31 12.63
C ASP A 59 10.85 -18.12 11.13
N ILE A 60 10.02 -18.71 10.27
CA ILE A 60 10.05 -18.47 8.81
C ILE A 60 9.73 -17.00 8.53
N ALA A 61 8.68 -16.46 9.15
CA ALA A 61 8.30 -15.05 9.00
C ALA A 61 9.43 -14.11 9.48
N ARG A 62 10.06 -14.41 10.62
CA ARG A 62 11.19 -13.65 11.16
C ARG A 62 12.41 -13.69 10.25
N GLN A 63 12.75 -14.87 9.72
CA GLN A 63 13.87 -15.02 8.81
C GLN A 63 13.63 -14.30 7.48
N ALA A 64 12.42 -14.37 6.94
CA ALA A 64 12.03 -13.66 5.72
C ALA A 64 12.15 -12.14 5.89
N ALA A 65 11.62 -11.58 6.99
CA ALA A 65 11.71 -10.16 7.30
C ALA A 65 13.18 -9.70 7.45
N ARG A 66 14.01 -10.50 8.15
CA ARG A 66 15.46 -10.25 8.29
C ARG A 66 16.18 -10.28 6.95
N ALA A 67 15.88 -11.27 6.10
CA ALA A 67 16.48 -11.37 4.78
C ALA A 67 16.09 -10.18 3.88
N GLY A 68 14.86 -9.68 4.03
CA GLY A 68 14.38 -8.47 3.35
C GLY A 68 14.88 -7.15 3.95
N GLY A 69 15.53 -7.17 5.11
CA GLY A 69 15.97 -5.96 5.81
C GLY A 69 14.81 -5.08 6.31
N MET A 70 13.63 -5.66 6.51
CA MET A 70 12.39 -4.95 6.87
C MET A 70 11.84 -5.47 8.21
N PRO A 71 11.06 -4.67 8.95
CA PRO A 71 10.42 -5.14 10.18
C PRO A 71 9.36 -6.21 9.89
N LEU A 72 9.17 -7.12 10.86
CA LEU A 72 8.04 -8.05 10.90
C LEU A 72 6.93 -7.43 11.75
N GLN A 73 5.76 -7.19 11.14
CA GLN A 73 4.55 -6.84 11.87
C GLN A 73 3.95 -8.11 12.48
N MET A 74 3.53 -8.04 13.76
CA MET A 74 2.93 -9.17 14.47
C MET A 74 1.57 -8.78 15.03
N PHE A 75 0.57 -9.64 14.83
CA PHE A 75 -0.77 -9.50 15.41
C PHE A 75 -1.17 -10.79 16.11
N GLU A 76 -1.73 -10.63 17.31
CA GLU A 76 -2.45 -11.67 18.05
C GLU A 76 -3.93 -11.28 18.04
N LEU A 77 -4.77 -12.12 17.46
CA LEU A 77 -6.17 -11.79 17.17
C LEU A 77 -7.13 -12.88 17.67
N PRO A 78 -8.37 -12.51 18.05
CA PRO A 78 -9.39 -13.51 18.34
C PRO A 78 -9.76 -14.31 17.10
N LEU A 79 -10.22 -15.55 17.31
CA LEU A 79 -10.78 -16.38 16.24
C LEU A 79 -11.96 -15.62 15.57
N PRO A 80 -12.02 -15.52 14.23
CA PRO A 80 -12.97 -14.63 13.54
C PRO A 80 -14.44 -14.99 13.71
N VAL A 81 -14.73 -16.23 14.13
CA VAL A 81 -16.06 -16.80 14.32
C VAL A 81 -16.08 -17.63 15.61
N GLN A 82 -17.13 -17.47 16.41
CA GLN A 82 -17.35 -18.20 17.66
C GLN A 82 -18.32 -19.40 17.48
N SER A 83 -18.68 -19.72 16.23
CA SER A 83 -19.60 -20.80 15.82
C SER A 83 -19.01 -21.60 14.64
N ASP A 84 -19.69 -22.68 14.22
CA ASP A 84 -19.29 -23.59 13.12
C ASP A 84 -19.27 -22.95 11.70
N GLU A 85 -19.18 -21.62 11.59
CA GLU A 85 -19.09 -20.94 10.30
C GLU A 85 -17.65 -21.06 9.77
N GLU A 86 -17.50 -21.43 8.51
CA GLU A 86 -16.19 -21.51 7.85
C GLU A 86 -15.64 -20.09 7.66
N TRP A 87 -14.38 -19.86 8.03
CA TRP A 87 -13.70 -18.58 7.87
C TRP A 87 -12.47 -18.75 7.00
N CYS A 88 -12.01 -17.68 6.34
CA CYS A 88 -10.76 -17.70 5.62
C CYS A 88 -9.80 -16.59 6.06
N TRP A 89 -8.51 -16.81 5.83
CA TRP A 89 -7.45 -15.84 6.13
C TRP A 89 -7.63 -14.50 5.43
N ASN A 90 -8.28 -14.45 4.26
CA ASN A 90 -8.57 -13.20 3.58
C ASN A 90 -9.57 -12.34 4.37
N ASP A 91 -10.57 -12.95 5.01
CA ASP A 91 -11.53 -12.23 5.86
C ASP A 91 -10.84 -11.62 7.08
N VAL A 92 -9.85 -12.31 7.65
CA VAL A 92 -9.04 -11.80 8.76
C VAL A 92 -8.24 -10.57 8.33
N ALA A 93 -7.55 -10.66 7.19
CA ALA A 93 -6.78 -9.57 6.63
C ALA A 93 -7.66 -8.35 6.29
N GLU A 94 -8.84 -8.57 5.70
CA GLU A 94 -9.80 -7.50 5.41
C GLU A 94 -10.36 -6.85 6.68
N LYS A 95 -10.74 -7.64 7.69
CA LYS A 95 -11.22 -7.13 8.98
C LYS A 95 -10.13 -6.30 9.67
N LEU A 96 -8.89 -6.77 9.66
CA LEU A 96 -7.75 -6.05 10.21
C LEU A 96 -7.55 -4.71 9.50
N ALA A 97 -7.59 -4.71 8.17
CA ALA A 97 -7.46 -3.50 7.37
C ALA A 97 -8.62 -2.50 7.61
N ARG A 98 -9.85 -3.00 7.73
CA ARG A 98 -11.05 -2.20 7.96
C ARG A 98 -11.07 -1.54 9.33
N ASN A 99 -10.53 -2.22 10.34
CA ASN A 99 -10.51 -1.74 11.72
C ASN A 99 -9.29 -0.87 12.04
N ALA A 100 -8.29 -0.81 11.15
CA ALA A 100 -7.13 0.04 11.34
C ALA A 100 -7.54 1.52 11.34
N MET A 101 -7.09 2.25 12.36
CA MET A 101 -7.24 3.70 12.36
C MET A 101 -6.33 4.28 11.27
N THR A 102 -6.93 5.01 10.34
CA THR A 102 -6.20 5.65 9.25
C THR A 102 -6.55 7.12 9.16
N GLU A 103 -5.57 7.92 8.74
CA GLU A 103 -5.72 9.34 8.48
C GLU A 103 -5.19 9.66 7.09
N THR A 104 -5.83 10.60 6.39
CA THR A 104 -5.30 11.16 5.15
C THR A 104 -4.39 12.34 5.49
N VAL A 105 -3.13 12.25 5.10
CA VAL A 105 -2.12 13.29 5.31
C VAL A 105 -1.60 13.83 3.98
N ARG A 106 -1.08 15.07 3.98
CA ARG A 106 -0.39 15.65 2.82
C ARG A 106 1.09 15.29 2.84
N ALA A 107 1.59 14.84 1.69
CA ALA A 107 3.00 14.62 1.42
C ALA A 107 3.42 15.38 0.16
N SER A 108 4.74 15.49 -0.07
CA SER A 108 5.26 16.08 -1.30
C SER A 108 6.56 15.42 -1.77
N VAL A 109 6.78 15.42 -3.08
CA VAL A 109 7.98 14.92 -3.73
C VAL A 109 8.42 15.86 -4.86
N VAL A 110 9.72 15.94 -5.13
CA VAL A 110 10.23 16.68 -6.29
C VAL A 110 10.19 15.79 -7.52
N VAL A 111 9.66 16.31 -8.62
CA VAL A 111 9.55 15.61 -9.90
C VAL A 111 10.18 16.45 -10.99
N THR A 112 11.08 15.87 -11.76
CA THR A 112 11.65 16.48 -12.97
C THR A 112 10.90 15.95 -14.18
N GLY A 113 10.36 16.83 -15.03
CA GLY A 113 9.87 16.49 -16.37
C GLY A 113 10.84 16.95 -17.43
N CYS A 114 11.09 16.10 -18.42
CA CYS A 114 12.03 16.41 -19.50
C CYS A 114 11.58 15.80 -20.82
N MET A 115 11.91 16.51 -21.91
CA MET A 115 11.90 15.96 -23.27
C MET A 115 13.27 15.36 -23.56
N THR A 116 13.38 14.04 -23.54
CA THR A 116 14.62 13.34 -23.86
C THR A 116 14.67 12.98 -25.35
N LYS A 117 15.84 12.50 -25.82
CA LYS A 117 15.97 11.95 -27.18
C LYS A 117 15.09 10.72 -27.43
N GLN A 118 14.68 10.04 -26.36
CA GLN A 118 13.87 8.83 -26.37
C GLN A 118 12.38 9.10 -26.14
N GLY A 119 12.00 10.36 -25.90
CA GLY A 119 10.62 10.77 -25.63
C GLY A 119 10.48 11.55 -24.32
N ARG A 120 9.22 11.84 -23.98
CA ARG A 120 8.86 12.58 -22.78
C ARG A 120 8.87 11.68 -21.55
N GLY A 121 9.39 12.17 -20.43
CA GLY A 121 9.39 11.39 -19.20
C GLY A 121 9.47 12.23 -17.94
N ILE A 122 9.15 11.59 -16.81
CA ILE A 122 9.34 12.13 -15.47
C ILE A 122 10.33 11.31 -14.67
N HIS A 123 11.02 11.98 -13.77
CA HIS A 123 11.87 11.39 -12.74
C HIS A 123 11.45 11.89 -11.36
N PHE A 124 11.17 10.96 -10.44
CA PHE A 124 10.89 11.29 -9.05
C PHE A 124 12.20 11.37 -8.27
N CYS A 125 12.58 12.57 -7.85
CA CYS A 125 13.88 12.83 -7.24
C CYS A 125 13.95 12.25 -5.82
N SER A 126 14.94 11.38 -5.59
CA SER A 126 15.20 10.75 -4.27
C SER A 126 13.98 10.05 -3.65
N HIS A 127 13.01 9.61 -4.47
CA HIS A 127 11.85 8.90 -3.97
C HIS A 127 12.18 7.43 -3.71
N PRO A 128 11.98 6.88 -2.49
CA PRO A 128 12.45 5.55 -2.10
C PRO A 128 12.07 4.41 -3.05
N LEU A 129 10.90 4.52 -3.70
CA LEU A 129 10.42 3.54 -4.67
C LEU A 129 10.62 3.96 -6.14
N LEU A 130 10.46 5.25 -6.44
CA LEU A 130 10.25 5.72 -7.82
C LEU A 130 11.51 6.30 -8.46
N SER A 131 12.57 6.55 -7.68
CA SER A 131 13.86 6.97 -8.21
C SER A 131 14.71 5.80 -8.71
N GLY A 132 14.33 4.55 -8.38
CA GLY A 132 15.12 3.35 -8.65
C GLY A 132 16.39 3.26 -7.80
N ILE A 133 17.09 2.12 -7.89
CA ILE A 133 18.26 1.79 -7.05
C ILE A 133 19.44 2.75 -7.23
N ASN A 134 19.58 3.36 -8.40
CA ASN A 134 20.63 4.33 -8.72
C ASN A 134 20.12 5.79 -8.69
N SER A 135 18.91 6.04 -8.18
CA SER A 135 18.28 7.36 -8.13
C SER A 135 18.16 8.06 -9.50
N ASN A 136 18.04 7.30 -10.59
CA ASN A 136 17.94 7.83 -11.95
C ASN A 136 16.95 7.04 -12.83
N LEU A 137 15.85 6.58 -12.24
CA LEU A 137 14.77 5.95 -12.99
C LEU A 137 13.92 7.02 -13.69
N TRP A 138 13.74 6.86 -15.00
CA TRP A 138 12.86 7.69 -15.83
C TRP A 138 11.62 6.90 -16.22
N ILE A 139 10.46 7.51 -16.04
CA ILE A 139 9.17 6.92 -16.37
C ILE A 139 8.65 7.63 -17.63
N PRO A 140 8.46 6.90 -18.74
CA PRO A 140 7.96 7.49 -19.98
C PRO A 140 6.51 7.94 -19.81
N ILE A 141 6.19 9.06 -20.45
CA ILE A 141 4.86 9.67 -20.44
C ILE A 141 4.35 9.72 -21.88
N GLY A 142 3.03 9.52 -22.07
CA GLY A 142 2.43 9.66 -23.39
C GLY A 142 2.60 11.08 -23.94
N ASP A 143 2.80 11.19 -25.26
CA ASP A 143 3.08 12.47 -25.92
C ASP A 143 1.99 13.53 -25.67
N ASN A 144 0.74 13.09 -25.48
CA ASN A 144 -0.43 13.95 -25.26
C ASN A 144 -0.92 13.97 -23.79
N GLU A 145 -0.22 13.30 -22.87
CA GLU A 145 -0.65 13.23 -21.47
C GLU A 145 -0.23 14.50 -20.72
N ASP A 146 -1.11 15.09 -19.91
CA ASP A 146 -0.70 16.25 -19.10
C ASP A 146 0.31 15.85 -18.00
N TRP A 147 1.24 16.75 -17.62
CA TRP A 147 2.24 16.45 -16.59
C TRP A 147 1.60 16.14 -15.23
N PHE A 148 0.55 16.87 -14.84
CA PHE A 148 -0.17 16.63 -13.60
C PHE A 148 -0.81 15.23 -13.62
N ALA A 149 -1.51 14.91 -14.71
CA ALA A 149 -2.16 13.61 -14.88
C ALA A 149 -1.15 12.45 -14.85
N ALA A 150 0.01 12.62 -15.50
CA ALA A 150 1.06 11.61 -15.51
C ALA A 150 1.66 11.38 -14.12
N VAL A 151 1.97 12.45 -13.38
CA VAL A 151 2.51 12.37 -12.01
C VAL A 151 1.49 11.73 -11.07
N GLU A 152 0.22 12.16 -11.15
CA GLU A 152 -0.87 11.59 -10.37
C GLU A 152 -1.02 10.09 -10.64
N ARG A 153 -1.11 9.71 -11.91
CA ARG A 153 -1.26 8.30 -12.33
C ARG A 153 -0.13 7.44 -11.78
N VAL A 154 1.13 7.89 -11.89
CA VAL A 154 2.27 7.12 -11.36
C VAL A 154 2.20 6.99 -9.85
N LEU A 155 1.87 8.06 -9.12
CA LEU A 155 1.74 8.00 -7.66
C LEU A 155 0.62 7.04 -7.23
N ILE A 156 -0.55 7.11 -7.87
CA ILE A 156 -1.71 6.25 -7.56
C ILE A 156 -1.43 4.80 -7.94
N MET A 157 -0.91 4.53 -9.14
CA MET A 157 -0.63 3.17 -9.60
C MET A 157 0.39 2.44 -8.72
N ASN A 158 1.27 3.17 -8.04
CA ASN A 158 2.25 2.60 -7.11
C ASN A 158 1.79 2.62 -5.65
N GLY A 159 0.51 2.92 -5.38
CA GLY A 159 -0.07 2.92 -4.03
C GLY A 159 0.46 4.02 -3.11
N LEU A 160 1.06 5.07 -3.66
CA LEU A 160 1.74 6.13 -2.91
C LEU A 160 0.81 7.30 -2.57
N ALA A 161 -0.21 7.54 -3.38
CA ALA A 161 -1.15 8.64 -3.24
C ALA A 161 -2.60 8.19 -3.46
N GLU A 162 -3.53 8.90 -2.85
CA GLU A 162 -4.96 8.86 -3.18
C GLU A 162 -5.24 9.76 -4.40
N ASN A 163 -4.64 10.93 -4.43
CA ASN A 163 -4.69 11.88 -5.53
C ASN A 163 -3.55 12.90 -5.44
N LEU A 164 -3.20 13.50 -6.57
CA LEU A 164 -2.34 14.68 -6.61
C LEU A 164 -3.21 15.91 -6.34
N THR A 165 -2.67 16.87 -5.58
CA THR A 165 -3.40 18.09 -5.18
C THR A 165 -2.81 19.34 -5.79
N ASP A 166 -1.51 19.32 -6.09
CA ASP A 166 -0.79 20.47 -6.64
C ASP A 166 0.50 19.99 -7.34
N LEU A 167 0.88 20.70 -8.40
CA LEU A 167 2.15 20.50 -9.12
C LEU A 167 2.78 21.87 -9.38
N ALA A 168 3.43 22.41 -8.35
CA ALA A 168 3.99 23.75 -8.39
C ALA A 168 5.39 23.77 -9.01
N PRO A 169 5.69 24.64 -9.99
CA PRO A 169 7.03 24.74 -10.54
C PRO A 169 8.01 25.24 -9.48
N LEU A 170 9.13 24.54 -9.35
CA LEU A 170 10.28 24.94 -8.52
C LEU A 170 11.36 25.60 -9.38
N ARG A 171 11.60 25.03 -10.55
CA ARG A 171 12.59 25.50 -11.51
C ARG A 171 12.10 25.18 -12.91
N ASP A 172 12.16 26.17 -13.79
CA ASP A 172 11.80 26.01 -15.19
C ASP A 172 13.01 26.39 -16.06
N CYS A 173 13.55 25.41 -16.79
CA CYS A 173 14.68 25.56 -17.68
C CYS A 173 14.26 25.18 -19.10
N GLU A 174 15.08 25.53 -20.10
CA GLU A 174 14.80 25.19 -21.50
C GLU A 174 14.70 23.67 -21.74
N GLU A 175 15.44 22.86 -21.00
CA GLU A 175 15.53 21.41 -21.20
C GLU A 175 14.64 20.59 -20.25
N TYR A 176 14.29 21.12 -19.08
CA TYR A 176 13.51 20.42 -18.06
C TYR A 176 12.81 21.39 -17.12
N THR A 177 11.78 20.88 -16.46
CA THR A 177 11.09 21.58 -15.38
C THR A 177 11.08 20.69 -14.15
N ASP A 178 11.46 21.25 -13.00
CA ASP A 178 11.30 20.62 -11.69
C ASP A 178 10.03 21.16 -11.03
N TRP A 179 9.22 20.25 -10.51
CA TRP A 179 8.01 20.57 -9.75
C TRP A 179 8.07 20.01 -8.34
N LYS A 180 7.37 20.69 -7.43
CA LYS A 180 6.92 20.11 -6.17
C LYS A 180 5.53 19.52 -6.38
N ALA A 181 5.47 18.19 -6.47
CA ALA A 181 4.22 17.46 -6.47
C ALA A 181 3.72 17.30 -5.03
N THR A 182 2.54 17.84 -4.71
CA THR A 182 1.91 17.69 -3.39
C THR A 182 0.69 16.79 -3.53
N TYR A 183 0.59 15.74 -2.72
CA TYR A 183 -0.44 14.71 -2.84
C TYR A 183 -0.99 14.29 -1.48
N ASN A 184 -2.19 13.72 -1.50
CA ASN A 184 -2.81 13.11 -0.34
C ASN A 184 -2.40 11.64 -0.28
N ARG A 185 -2.13 11.13 0.93
CA ARG A 185 -1.90 9.70 1.16
C ARG A 185 -2.56 9.26 2.45
N LYS A 186 -3.11 8.05 2.44
CA LYS A 186 -3.59 7.39 3.65
C LYS A 186 -2.42 6.79 4.43
N VAL A 187 -2.38 7.06 5.74
CA VAL A 187 -1.42 6.50 6.69
C VAL A 187 -2.16 5.85 7.86
N ILE A 188 -1.47 4.99 8.60
CA ILE A 188 -1.96 4.40 9.84
C ILE A 188 -1.49 5.28 11.00
N ILE A 189 -2.35 5.45 11.99
CA ILE A 189 -2.11 6.24 13.20
C ILE A 189 -2.12 5.38 14.45
#